data_AF-A0A1H1NFY5-F1
#
_entry.id   AF-A0A1H1NFY5-F1
#
_cell.length_a   1.000
_cell.length_b   1.000
_cell.length_c   1.000
_cell.angle_alpha   90.00
_cell.angle_beta   90.00
_cell.angle_gamma   90.00
#
_symmetry.space_group_name_H-M   'P 1'
#
loop_
_entity.id
_entity.type
_entity.pdbx_description
1 polymer ?
#
loop_
_entity_poly.entity_id
_entity_poly.type
_entity_poly.pdbx_seq_one_letter_code
_entity_poly.pdbx_strand_id
1 'polypeptide(L)'
;MPWFRLVLGDPMLVDSRLDELVEQAIGALPADEVLGLRHESTGDLHCQAVLYFSPGLPAWATSLGARACSPPARRGLSAVVGDERILAGLD
;
A
#
# COMPACT_ATOMS: atom_id res chain seq x y z
N MET A 1 -7.93 -1.84 14.00
CA MET A 1 -6.68 -2.61 13.75
C MET A 1 -5.75 -1.73 12.93
N PRO A 2 -4.42 -1.84 13.08
CA PRO A 2 -3.49 -0.94 12.39
C PRO A 2 -3.48 -1.23 10.88
N TRP A 3 -3.18 -0.20 10.10
CA TRP A 3 -2.74 -0.39 8.72
C TRP A 3 -1.27 -0.81 8.72
N PHE A 4 -0.77 -1.28 7.58
CA PHE A 4 0.66 -1.54 7.42
C PHE A 4 1.19 -0.79 6.20
N ARG A 5 2.44 -0.35 6.27
CA ARG A 5 3.12 0.32 5.17
C ARG A 5 4.43 -0.35 4.82
N LEU A 6 4.69 -0.50 3.53
CA LEU A 6 5.94 -0.96 2.96
C LEU A 6 6.49 0.15 2.05
N VAL A 7 7.68 0.64 2.37
CA VAL A 7 8.41 1.53 1.47
C VAL A 7 8.99 0.66 0.36
N LEU A 8 8.55 0.90 -0.88
CA LEU A 8 9.06 0.20 -2.05
C LEU A 8 10.38 0.79 -2.54
N GLY A 9 10.53 2.12 -2.45
CA GLY A 9 11.73 2.85 -2.88
C GLY A 9 11.39 4.02 -3.80
N ASP A 10 12.30 4.36 -4.71
CA ASP A 10 12.12 5.42 -5.70
C ASP A 10 11.01 5.05 -6.71
N PRO A 11 9.97 5.89 -6.92
CA PRO A 11 8.89 5.63 -7.86
C PRO A 11 9.34 5.24 -9.28
N MET A 12 10.51 5.70 -9.73
CA MET A 12 11.03 5.37 -11.06
C MET A 12 11.67 3.98 -11.16
N LEU A 13 11.88 3.30 -10.03
CA LEU A 13 12.64 2.03 -9.96
C LEU A 13 11.84 0.89 -9.33
N VAL A 14 10.59 1.12 -8.93
CA VAL A 14 9.79 0.16 -8.14
C VAL A 14 8.83 -0.69 -8.94
N ASP A 15 8.69 -0.45 -10.25
CA ASP A 15 7.66 -1.08 -11.10
C ASP A 15 7.67 -2.60 -10.98
N SER A 16 8.83 -3.26 -11.13
CA SER A 16 8.94 -4.72 -11.04
C SER A 16 8.51 -5.27 -9.68
N ARG A 17 8.88 -4.58 -8.59
CA ARG A 17 8.51 -5.00 -7.23
C ARG A 17 7.03 -4.76 -6.95
N LEU A 18 6.46 -3.68 -7.48
CA LEU A 18 5.04 -3.39 -7.36
C LEU A 18 4.22 -4.43 -8.15
N ASP A 19 4.62 -4.73 -9.38
CA ASP A 19 3.97 -5.72 -10.25
C ASP A 19 3.97 -7.11 -9.59
N GLU A 20 5.11 -7.56 -9.06
CA GLU A 20 5.19 -8.84 -8.32
C GLU A 20 4.21 -8.91 -7.14
N LEU A 21 4.04 -7.81 -6.40
CA LEU A 21 3.11 -7.75 -5.27
C LEU A 21 1.65 -7.69 -5.72
N VAL A 22 1.37 -6.98 -6.82
CA VAL A 22 0.04 -6.93 -7.44
C VAL A 22 -0.36 -8.31 -7.94
N GLU A 23 0.54 -9.01 -8.64
CA GLU A 23 0.30 -10.38 -9.11
C GLU A 23 0.01 -11.34 -7.96
N GLN A 24 0.76 -11.26 -6.86
CA GLN A 24 0.48 -12.07 -5.66
C GLN A 24 -0.89 -11.76 -5.03
N ALA A 25 -1.34 -10.52 -5.12
CA ALA A 25 -2.60 -10.09 -4.52
C ALA A 25 -3.83 -10.49 -5.35
N ILE A 26 -3.70 -10.50 -6.68
CA ILE A 26 -4.81 -10.76 -7.59
C ILE A 26 -5.38 -12.16 -7.32
N GLY A 27 -6.65 -12.22 -6.92
CA GLY A 27 -7.35 -13.46 -6.59
C GLY A 27 -7.03 -14.04 -5.20
N ALA A 28 -6.02 -13.53 -4.50
CA ALA A 28 -5.72 -13.91 -3.11
C ALA A 28 -6.23 -12.89 -2.08
N LEU A 29 -6.41 -11.63 -2.49
CA LEU A 29 -6.87 -10.56 -1.62
C LEU A 29 -8.36 -10.74 -1.23
N PRO A 30 -8.70 -10.68 0.07
CA PRO A 30 -10.10 -10.67 0.52
C PRO A 30 -10.90 -9.52 -0.10
N ALA A 31 -12.21 -9.72 -0.30
CA ALA A 31 -13.07 -8.75 -0.98
C ALA A 31 -13.27 -7.43 -0.21
N ASP A 32 -13.02 -7.44 1.10
CA ASP A 32 -13.10 -6.30 2.02
C ASP A 32 -11.73 -5.66 2.31
N GLU A 33 -10.67 -6.09 1.63
CA GLU A 33 -9.32 -5.58 1.78
C GLU A 33 -8.83 -4.88 0.49
N VAL A 34 -7.84 -4.00 0.64
CA VAL A 34 -7.30 -3.17 -0.44
C VAL A 34 -5.80 -2.94 -0.25
N LEU A 35 -5.08 -2.93 -1.36
CA LEU A 35 -3.73 -2.40 -1.44
C LEU A 35 -3.77 -0.99 -2.01
N GLY A 36 -3.22 -0.04 -1.27
CA GLY A 36 -3.14 1.37 -1.69
C GLY A 36 -1.71 1.78 -1.99
N LEU A 37 -1.45 2.42 -3.13
CA LEU A 37 -0.16 3.02 -3.44
C LEU A 37 -0.22 4.52 -3.24
N ARG A 38 0.80 5.09 -2.61
CA ARG A 38 0.97 6.54 -2.46
C ARG A 38 2.42 6.93 -2.68
N HIS A 39 2.62 8.04 -3.39
CA HIS A 39 3.92 8.70 -3.48
C HIS A 39 4.07 9.69 -2.33
N GLU A 40 5.04 9.46 -1.45
CA GLU A 40 5.33 10.30 -0.29
C GLU A 40 6.65 11.04 -0.48
N SER A 41 6.66 12.36 -0.34
CA SER A 41 7.90 13.13 -0.21
C SER A 41 8.29 13.21 1.26
N THR A 42 9.57 13.01 1.56
CA THR A 42 10.12 13.19 2.92
C THR A 42 10.55 14.63 3.22
N GLY A 43 10.13 15.61 2.41
CA GLY A 43 10.53 17.01 2.55
C GLY A 43 11.72 17.43 1.69
N ASP A 44 12.28 16.49 0.93
CA ASP A 44 13.33 16.70 -0.06
C ASP A 44 12.80 16.47 -1.50
N LEU A 45 13.70 16.54 -2.50
CA LEU A 45 13.41 16.27 -3.91
C LEU A 45 13.03 14.81 -4.22
N HIS A 46 13.21 13.90 -3.26
CA HIS A 46 12.96 12.47 -3.45
C HIS A 46 11.58 12.09 -2.92
N CYS A 47 10.71 11.68 -3.84
CA CYS A 47 9.49 10.95 -3.51
C CYS A 47 9.82 9.47 -3.34
N GLN A 48 9.06 8.79 -2.48
CA GLN A 48 9.11 7.35 -2.29
C GLN A 48 7.73 6.77 -2.63
N ALA A 49 7.72 5.63 -3.31
CA ALA A 49 6.52 4.82 -3.46
C ALA A 49 6.31 4.00 -2.18
N VAL A 50 5.14 4.18 -1.58
CA VAL A 50 4.73 3.49 -0.35
C VAL A 50 3.47 2.70 -0.63
N LEU A 51 3.55 1.39 -0.41
CA LEU A 51 2.43 0.48 -0.49
C LEU A 51 1.80 0.33 0.90
N TYR A 52 0.50 0.52 0.97
CA TYR A 52 -0.33 0.40 2.15
C TYR A 52 -1.20 -0.84 2.07
N PHE A 53 -1.25 -1.57 3.18
CA PHE A 53 -2.06 -2.76 3.37
C PHE A 53 -3.17 -2.41 4.37
N SER A 54 -4.40 -2.68 3.98
CA SER A 54 -5.54 -2.55 4.89
C SER A 54 -5.46 -3.54 6.06
N PRO A 55 -6.21 -3.30 7.16
CA PRO A 55 -5.95 -3.95 8.44
C PRO A 55 -6.13 -5.48 8.51
N GLY A 56 -6.80 -6.11 7.55
CA GLY A 56 -6.98 -7.57 7.49
C GLY A 56 -5.81 -8.33 6.85
N LEU A 57 -4.72 -7.64 6.49
CA LEU A 57 -3.53 -8.25 5.85
C LEU A 57 -2.26 -8.32 6.74
N PRO A 58 -2.32 -8.48 8.08
CA PRO A 58 -1.15 -8.31 8.93
C PRO A 58 -0.06 -9.35 8.67
N ALA A 59 -0.44 -10.61 8.42
CA ALA A 59 0.50 -11.71 8.19
C ALA A 59 1.29 -11.50 6.89
N TRP A 60 0.59 -11.13 5.80
CA TRP A 60 1.22 -10.89 4.51
C TRP A 60 2.07 -9.62 4.52
N ALA A 61 1.55 -8.53 5.10
CA ALA A 61 2.31 -7.29 5.21
C ALA A 61 3.61 -7.49 6.01
N THR A 62 3.54 -8.20 7.14
CA THR A 62 4.71 -8.45 8.00
C THR A 62 5.73 -9.36 7.32
N SER A 63 5.29 -10.38 6.57
CA SER A 63 6.24 -11.26 5.84
C SER A 63 7.03 -10.51 4.77
N LEU A 64 6.49 -9.42 4.23
CA LEU A 64 7.14 -8.53 3.28
C LEU A 64 8.01 -7.44 3.95
N GLY A 65 8.06 -7.41 5.29
CA GLY A 65 8.78 -6.40 6.07
C GLY A 65 8.04 -5.07 6.22
N ALA A 66 6.73 -5.03 5.93
CA ALA A 66 5.91 -3.86 6.19
C ALA A 66 5.82 -3.59 7.71
N ARG A 67 5.67 -2.31 8.07
CA ARG A 67 5.55 -1.89 9.47
C ARG A 67 4.14 -1.39 9.74
N ALA A 68 3.61 -1.71 10.93
CA ALA A 68 2.33 -1.17 11.38
C ALA A 68 2.38 0.38 11.39
N CYS A 69 1.27 0.99 10.99
CA CYS A 69 1.10 2.44 10.92
C CYS A 69 -0.35 2.85 11.20
N SER A 70 -0.55 4.15 11.41
CA SER A 70 -1.87 4.77 11.34
C SER A 70 -2.47 4.61 9.93
N PRO A 71 -3.79 4.76 9.78
CA PRO A 71 -4.41 4.82 8.45
C PRO A 71 -3.73 5.86 7.55
N PRO A 72 -3.49 5.55 6.26
CA PRO A 72 -2.91 6.50 5.33
C PRO A 72 -3.87 7.65 5.05
N ALA A 73 -3.32 8.83 4.75
CA ALA A 73 -4.12 9.94 4.25
C ALA A 73 -4.70 9.58 2.86
N ARG A 74 -5.98 9.88 2.64
CA ARG A 74 -6.64 9.62 1.34
C ARG A 74 -5.98 10.36 0.19
N ARG A 75 -5.43 11.55 0.45
CA ARG A 75 -4.83 12.42 -0.57
C ARG A 75 -3.60 11.75 -1.19
N GLY A 76 -3.70 11.46 -2.49
CA GLY A 76 -2.63 10.84 -3.27
C GLY A 76 -2.50 9.33 -3.09
N LEU A 77 -3.47 8.69 -2.42
CA LEU A 77 -3.56 7.24 -2.30
C LEU A 77 -4.44 6.69 -3.42
N SER A 78 -4.00 5.63 -4.09
CA SER A 78 -4.74 4.97 -5.18
C SER A 78 -4.82 3.47 -4.92
N ALA A 79 -5.97 2.85 -5.16
CA ALA A 79 -6.08 1.41 -5.07
C ALA A 79 -5.31 0.76 -6.22
N VAL A 80 -4.40 -0.17 -5.92
CA VAL A 80 -3.71 -0.99 -6.93
C VAL A 80 -4.34 -2.37 -7.05
N VAL A 81 -4.89 -2.91 -5.95
CA VAL A 81 -5.68 -4.14 -5.92
C VAL A 81 -6.78 -3.98 -4.87
N GLY A 82 -7.99 -4.48 -5.16
CA GLY A 82 -9.17 -4.32 -4.32
C GLY A 82 -10.06 -3.15 -4.75
N ASP A 83 -11.13 -2.90 -3.98
CA ASP A 83 -12.13 -1.87 -4.29
C ASP A 83 -11.70 -0.50 -3.75
N GLU A 84 -11.66 0.51 -4.61
CA GLU A 84 -11.29 1.88 -4.24
C GLU A 84 -12.23 2.48 -3.16
N ARG A 85 -13.48 1.99 -3.06
CA ARG A 85 -14.41 2.43 -2.02
C ARG A 85 -13.93 2.08 -0.61
N ILE A 86 -13.08 1.08 -0.44
CA ILE A 86 -12.47 0.75 0.86
C ILE A 86 -11.56 1.90 1.31
N LEU A 87 -10.88 2.57 0.37
CA LEU A 87 -10.06 3.75 0.65
C LEU A 87 -10.89 5.00 0.91
N ALA A 88 -12.12 5.09 0.36
CA ALA A 88 -12.97 6.27 0.50
C ALA A 88 -13.38 6.58 1.96
N GLY A 89 -13.26 5.63 2.88
CA GLY A 89 -13.48 5.84 4.32
C GLY A 89 -12.28 6.40 5.09
N LEU A 90 -11.18 6.74 4.41
CA LEU A 90 -10.02 7.40 4.99
C LEU A 90 -10.21 8.92 4.86
N ASP A 91 -10.20 9.65 5.99
CA ASP A 91 -10.26 11.12 6.04
C ASP A 91 -8.87 11.73 6.24
#